data_AF-A0A171AEW9-F1
#
_entry.id   AF-A0A171AEW9-F1
#
_cell.length_a   1.000
_cell.length_b   1.000
_cell.length_c   1.000
_cell.angle_alpha   90.00
_cell.angle_beta   90.00
_cell.angle_gamma   90.00
#
_symmetry.space_group_name_H-M   'P 1'
#
loop_
_entity.id
_entity.type
_entity.pdbx_description
1 polymer ?
#
loop_
_entity_poly.entity_id
_entity_poly.type
_entity_poly.pdbx_seq_one_letter_code
_entity_poly.pdbx_strand_id
1 'polypeptide(L)'
;MRWTNRTILVDNNTWNNTHISRVGQAMASTEDQAYLIMRELDVDYVLVIFGGVVGYSSDDINKFLWMVRIGGSTEKGAHIKETDYYSSTGEFRVDKEGSQILLNSLMYKMCYYRFGQVYSEGGKPPGYDRVRGAEIGNKDFELDVLEEAYTTEHWLVRIYKVKQLRNRGS
;
A
#
# COMPACT_ATOMS: atom_id res chain seq x y z
N MET A 1 -13.61 -24.05 -1.70
CA MET A 1 -13.02 -23.79 -0.36
C MET A 1 -13.15 -22.29 -0.10
N ARG A 2 -14.12 -21.87 0.72
CA ARG A 2 -14.33 -20.45 1.08
C ARG A 2 -13.27 -20.07 2.11
N TRP A 3 -12.22 -19.37 1.68
CA TRP A 3 -11.25 -18.80 2.60
C TRP A 3 -11.80 -17.45 3.08
N THR A 4 -11.95 -17.32 4.40
CA THR A 4 -12.46 -16.17 5.19
C THR A 4 -13.96 -15.82 5.09
N ASN A 5 -14.67 -16.01 6.21
CA ASN A 5 -16.04 -15.51 6.45
C ASN A 5 -15.97 -14.12 7.12
N ARG A 6 -15.57 -13.11 6.34
CA ARG A 6 -15.55 -11.69 6.71
C ARG A 6 -16.23 -10.90 5.60
N THR A 7 -16.93 -9.82 5.92
CA THR A 7 -17.42 -8.87 4.93
C THR A 7 -16.21 -8.25 4.23
N ILE A 8 -16.03 -8.55 2.95
CA ILE A 8 -14.94 -7.99 2.13
C ILE A 8 -15.50 -6.73 1.47
N LEU A 9 -14.80 -5.60 1.62
CA LEU A 9 -15.25 -4.31 1.06
C LEU A 9 -15.22 -4.27 -0.48
N VAL A 10 -14.44 -5.15 -1.12
CA VAL A 10 -14.44 -5.33 -2.57
C VAL A 10 -14.60 -6.83 -2.85
N ASP A 11 -15.82 -7.24 -3.19
CA ASP A 11 -16.03 -8.53 -3.82
C ASP A 11 -15.62 -8.46 -5.29
N ASN A 12 -15.37 -9.60 -5.92
CA ASN A 12 -15.00 -9.72 -7.34
C ASN A 12 -16.19 -9.39 -8.28
N ASN A 13 -16.99 -8.38 -7.92
CA ASN A 13 -18.20 -7.96 -8.60
C ASN A 13 -18.10 -6.43 -8.85
N THR A 14 -17.86 -6.06 -10.10
CA THR A 14 -17.54 -4.70 -10.54
C THR A 14 -18.79 -3.81 -10.65
N TRP A 15 -19.65 -3.76 -9.63
CA TRP A 15 -20.97 -3.13 -9.74
C TRP A 15 -21.03 -1.64 -9.33
N ASN A 16 -19.99 -1.12 -8.66
CA ASN A 16 -19.91 0.29 -8.29
C ASN A 16 -18.48 0.86 -8.49
N ASN A 17 -18.23 1.43 -9.68
CA ASN A 17 -16.95 2.02 -10.06
C ASN A 17 -16.50 3.13 -9.10
N THR A 18 -17.43 3.86 -8.49
CA THR A 18 -17.12 4.90 -7.49
C THR A 18 -16.52 4.30 -6.22
N HIS A 19 -16.99 3.12 -5.81
CA HIS A 19 -16.49 2.43 -4.64
C HIS A 19 -15.06 1.91 -4.85
N ILE A 20 -14.82 1.26 -6.00
CA ILE A 20 -13.49 0.76 -6.38
C ILE A 20 -12.52 1.95 -6.54
N SER A 21 -12.96 3.06 -7.13
CA SER A 21 -12.19 4.30 -7.20
C SER A 21 -11.82 4.80 -5.81
N ARG A 22 -12.74 4.78 -4.84
CA ARG A 22 -12.46 5.24 -3.48
C ARG A 22 -11.41 4.38 -2.76
N VAL A 23 -11.40 3.06 -2.98
CA VAL A 23 -10.32 2.18 -2.51
C VAL A 23 -8.98 2.52 -3.18
N GLY A 24 -8.98 2.72 -4.51
CA GLY A 24 -7.79 3.17 -5.24
C GLY A 24 -7.25 4.50 -4.71
N GLN A 25 -8.14 5.45 -4.38
CA GLN A 25 -7.78 6.73 -3.76
C GLN A 25 -7.13 6.52 -2.39
N ALA A 26 -7.67 5.67 -1.53
CA ALA A 26 -7.05 5.36 -0.24
C ALA A 26 -5.63 4.81 -0.40
N MET A 27 -5.44 3.82 -1.28
CA MET A 27 -4.14 3.19 -1.48
C MET A 27 -3.09 4.14 -2.09
N ALA A 28 -3.52 5.06 -2.94
CA ALA A 28 -2.66 6.02 -3.62
C ALA A 28 -2.34 7.27 -2.79
N SER A 29 -3.12 7.56 -1.75
CA SER A 29 -2.98 8.78 -0.95
C SER A 29 -1.97 8.64 0.19
N THR A 30 -1.60 9.77 0.81
CA THR A 30 -0.88 9.77 2.09
C THR A 30 -1.73 9.15 3.19
N GLU A 31 -1.06 8.71 4.26
CA GLU A 31 -1.70 8.00 5.37
C GLU A 31 -2.86 8.78 6.02
N ASP A 32 -2.73 10.08 6.22
CA ASP A 32 -3.79 10.93 6.79
C ASP A 32 -5.05 10.97 5.91
N GLN A 33 -4.86 11.14 4.60
CA GLN A 33 -5.97 11.19 3.64
C GLN A 33 -6.60 9.80 3.51
N ALA A 34 -5.77 8.76 3.41
CA ALA A 34 -6.23 7.39 3.33
C ALA A 34 -7.00 6.97 4.58
N TYR A 35 -6.62 7.46 5.77
CA TYR A 35 -7.34 7.23 7.01
C TYR A 35 -8.77 7.77 6.94
N LEU A 36 -8.96 9.02 6.48
CA LEU A 36 -10.31 9.59 6.30
C LEU A 36 -11.16 8.73 5.37
N ILE A 37 -10.56 8.21 4.30
CA ILE A 37 -11.24 7.33 3.35
C ILE A 37 -11.60 5.99 3.99
N MET A 38 -10.67 5.35 4.69
CA MET A 38 -10.92 4.10 5.40
C MET A 38 -12.02 4.26 6.45
N ARG A 39 -12.12 5.42 7.10
CA ARG A 39 -13.22 5.75 8.03
C ARG A 39 -14.55 5.99 7.31
N GLU A 40 -14.57 6.71 6.19
CA GLU A 40 -15.77 6.90 5.36
C GLU A 40 -16.35 5.56 4.89
N LEU A 41 -15.47 4.57 4.67
CA LEU A 41 -15.80 3.24 4.18
C LEU A 41 -15.99 2.18 5.29
N ASP A 42 -15.95 2.58 6.57
CA ASP A 42 -16.04 1.68 7.73
C ASP A 42 -15.07 0.46 7.65
N VAL A 43 -13.82 0.70 7.25
CA VAL A 43 -12.77 -0.32 7.14
C VAL A 43 -12.14 -0.61 8.49
N ASP A 44 -12.17 -1.87 8.93
CA ASP A 44 -11.47 -2.33 10.14
C ASP A 44 -10.06 -2.87 9.85
N TYR A 45 -9.88 -3.58 8.73
CA TYR A 45 -8.64 -4.24 8.37
C TYR A 45 -8.32 -4.03 6.89
N VAL A 46 -7.03 -3.89 6.59
CA VAL A 46 -6.48 -3.79 5.24
C VAL A 46 -5.53 -4.95 5.01
N LEU A 47 -5.65 -5.61 3.86
CA LEU A 47 -4.75 -6.66 3.44
C LEU A 47 -3.96 -6.18 2.23
N VAL A 48 -2.65 -6.41 2.23
CA VAL A 48 -1.77 -6.21 1.06
C VAL A 48 -0.95 -7.47 0.78
N ILE A 49 -0.71 -7.73 -0.50
CA ILE A 49 0.19 -8.76 -0.98
C ILE A 49 1.55 -8.11 -1.27
N PHE A 50 2.60 -8.61 -0.62
CA PHE A 50 3.95 -8.08 -0.75
C PHE A 50 4.94 -9.18 -1.18
N GLY A 51 5.50 -9.04 -2.38
CA GLY A 51 6.36 -10.07 -2.96
C GLY A 51 7.85 -9.92 -2.69
N GLY A 52 8.28 -8.83 -2.04
CA GLY A 52 9.69 -8.41 -2.04
C GLY A 52 10.66 -9.35 -1.33
N VAL A 53 10.20 -10.20 -0.40
CA VAL A 53 11.03 -11.21 0.28
C VAL A 53 11.24 -12.46 -0.57
N VAL A 54 10.20 -12.91 -1.29
CA VAL A 54 10.21 -14.18 -2.01
C VAL A 54 10.38 -14.05 -3.52
N GLY A 55 10.35 -12.82 -4.05
CA GLY A 55 10.38 -12.57 -5.49
C GLY A 55 9.05 -12.84 -6.18
N TYR A 56 7.92 -12.69 -5.48
CA TYR A 56 6.59 -12.91 -6.06
C TYR A 56 6.11 -11.68 -6.84
N SER A 57 6.18 -11.72 -8.17
CA SER A 57 5.89 -10.56 -9.03
C SER A 57 4.41 -10.19 -9.17
N SER A 58 3.47 -11.03 -8.73
CA SER A 58 2.02 -10.72 -8.82
C SER A 58 1.48 -10.00 -7.58
N ASP A 59 2.35 -9.25 -6.90
CA ASP A 59 2.06 -8.48 -5.68
C ASP A 59 1.39 -7.12 -5.97
N ASP A 60 1.01 -6.41 -4.91
CA ASP A 60 0.21 -5.19 -5.04
C ASP A 60 1.02 -3.97 -5.49
N ILE A 61 2.33 -3.95 -5.26
CA ILE A 61 3.21 -2.89 -5.80
C ILE A 61 3.25 -2.94 -7.34
N ASN A 62 3.26 -4.13 -7.97
CA ASN A 62 3.23 -4.22 -9.44
C ASN A 62 1.87 -3.86 -10.04
N LYS A 63 0.81 -3.95 -9.23
CA LYS A 63 -0.55 -3.54 -9.62
C LYS A 63 -0.87 -2.10 -9.23
N PHE A 64 0.03 -1.42 -8.52
CA PHE A 64 -0.25 -0.13 -7.90
C PHE A 64 -0.66 0.95 -8.91
N LEU A 65 0.03 1.06 -10.06
CA LEU A 65 -0.34 2.05 -11.08
C LEU A 65 -1.76 1.83 -11.65
N TRP A 66 -2.27 0.60 -11.65
CA TRP A 66 -3.68 0.35 -11.97
C TRP A 66 -4.61 0.92 -10.90
N MET A 67 -4.26 0.78 -9.63
CA MET A 67 -5.01 1.37 -8.51
C MET A 67 -5.02 2.90 -8.60
N VAL A 68 -3.88 3.51 -8.96
CA VAL A 68 -3.75 4.96 -9.18
C VAL A 68 -4.68 5.43 -10.31
N ARG A 69 -4.66 4.76 -11.46
CA ARG A 69 -5.55 5.07 -12.60
C ARG A 69 -7.02 4.98 -12.22
N ILE A 70 -7.41 3.93 -11.49
CA ILE A 70 -8.80 3.75 -11.04
C ILE A 70 -9.18 4.80 -9.99
N GLY A 71 -8.26 5.11 -9.06
CA GLY A 71 -8.43 6.14 -8.05
C GLY A 71 -8.67 7.53 -8.65
N GLY A 72 -7.91 7.89 -9.68
CA GLY A 72 -8.02 9.16 -10.40
C GLY A 72 -9.19 9.26 -11.40
N SER A 73 -9.97 8.20 -11.59
CA SER A 73 -11.02 8.17 -12.64
C SER A 73 -12.33 8.87 -12.26
N THR A 74 -12.49 9.32 -11.01
CA THR A 74 -13.68 10.01 -10.51
C THR A 74 -13.37 11.44 -10.07
N GLU A 75 -14.40 12.29 -9.98
CA GLU A 75 -14.25 13.71 -9.57
C GLU A 75 -13.54 13.87 -8.22
N LYS A 76 -13.92 13.06 -7.21
CA LYS A 76 -13.24 13.05 -5.89
C LYS A 76 -11.74 12.71 -6.00
N GLY A 77 -11.35 11.93 -7.00
CA GLY A 77 -9.98 11.47 -7.23
C GLY A 77 -9.18 12.30 -8.22
N ALA A 78 -9.73 13.39 -8.79
CA ALA A 78 -9.08 14.16 -9.86
C ALA A 78 -7.70 14.75 -9.50
N HIS A 79 -7.38 14.83 -8.21
CA HIS A 79 -6.08 15.24 -7.69
C HIS A 79 -5.00 14.15 -7.77
N ILE A 80 -5.38 12.87 -7.96
CA ILE A 80 -4.47 11.75 -8.15
C ILE A 80 -4.16 11.62 -9.64
N LYS A 81 -2.90 11.85 -10.01
CA LYS A 81 -2.41 11.74 -11.38
C LYS A 81 -1.31 10.70 -11.45
N GLU A 82 -1.40 9.79 -12.42
CA GLU A 82 -0.41 8.72 -12.57
C GLU A 82 1.02 9.24 -12.74
N THR A 83 1.18 10.36 -13.47
CA THR A 83 2.46 11.03 -13.69
C THR A 83 3.20 11.37 -12.40
N ASP A 84 2.47 11.63 -11.33
CA ASP A 84 3.01 12.09 -10.06
C ASP A 84 3.72 10.96 -9.28
N TYR A 85 3.52 9.69 -9.68
CA TYR A 85 4.13 8.52 -9.07
C TYR A 85 5.40 8.05 -9.78
N TYR A 86 5.76 8.66 -10.91
CA TYR A 86 7.02 8.39 -11.60
C TYR A 86 8.14 9.31 -11.08
N SER A 87 9.38 8.82 -11.15
CA SER A 87 10.58 9.62 -10.87
C SER A 87 10.72 10.79 -11.85
N SER A 88 11.67 11.68 -11.60
CA SER A 88 12.03 12.75 -12.55
C SER A 88 12.51 12.23 -13.91
N THR A 89 12.92 10.97 -14.00
CA THR A 89 13.31 10.29 -15.25
C THR A 89 12.14 9.57 -15.92
N GLY A 90 10.94 9.60 -15.34
CA GLY A 90 9.75 8.92 -15.87
C GLY A 90 9.69 7.43 -15.53
N GLU A 91 10.51 6.95 -14.58
CA GLU A 91 10.55 5.54 -14.19
C GLU A 91 9.72 5.30 -12.91
N PHE A 92 9.05 4.15 -12.83
CA PHE A 92 8.38 3.74 -11.60
C PHE A 92 9.39 3.05 -10.67
N ARG A 93 9.85 3.75 -9.64
CA ARG A 93 10.94 3.30 -8.77
C ARG A 93 10.55 3.32 -7.30
N VAL A 94 10.95 2.28 -6.57
CA VAL A 94 10.70 2.13 -5.12
C VAL A 94 11.92 2.49 -4.26
N ASP A 95 13.03 2.80 -4.92
CA ASP A 95 14.27 3.25 -4.30
C ASP A 95 14.25 4.76 -4.01
N LYS A 96 15.38 5.30 -3.54
CA LYS A 96 15.54 6.72 -3.19
C LYS A 96 15.30 7.69 -4.36
N GLU A 97 15.30 7.21 -5.60
CA GLU A 97 15.05 8.02 -6.81
C GLU A 97 13.56 7.97 -7.21
N GLY A 98 12.74 7.20 -6.50
CA GLY A 98 11.29 7.19 -6.63
C GLY A 98 10.64 8.53 -6.30
N SER A 99 9.44 8.75 -6.83
CA SER A 99 8.66 9.95 -6.50
C SER A 99 8.34 10.01 -5.01
N GLN A 100 8.43 11.20 -4.43
CA GLN A 100 8.02 11.44 -3.05
C GLN A 100 6.54 11.12 -2.82
N ILE A 101 5.69 11.23 -3.84
CA ILE A 101 4.27 10.88 -3.72
C ILE A 101 4.11 9.35 -3.58
N LEU A 102 4.88 8.57 -4.34
CA LEU A 102 4.92 7.12 -4.19
C LEU A 102 5.49 6.71 -2.82
N LEU A 103 6.65 7.24 -2.44
CA LEU A 103 7.35 6.86 -1.20
C LEU A 103 6.56 7.23 0.08
N ASN A 104 5.59 8.16 -0.03
CA ASN A 104 4.70 8.56 1.06
C ASN A 104 3.27 8.01 0.93
N SER A 105 2.97 7.22 -0.11
CA SER A 105 1.66 6.60 -0.31
C SER A 105 1.38 5.53 0.75
N LEU A 106 0.10 5.33 1.07
CA LEU A 106 -0.33 4.29 2.01
C LEU A 106 0.13 2.90 1.52
N MET A 107 0.00 2.61 0.22
CA MET A 107 0.44 1.34 -0.36
C MET A 107 1.93 1.07 -0.11
N TYR A 108 2.79 2.06 -0.36
CA TYR A 108 4.22 1.93 -0.11
C TYR A 108 4.50 1.66 1.36
N LYS A 109 3.92 2.48 2.25
CA LYS A 109 4.10 2.34 3.70
C LYS A 109 3.64 0.96 4.19
N MET A 110 2.48 0.47 3.76
CA MET A 110 1.96 -0.85 4.16
C MET A 110 2.81 -2.01 3.63
N CYS A 111 3.31 -1.95 2.39
CA CYS A 111 4.12 -3.04 1.87
C CYS A 111 5.50 -3.10 2.56
N TYR A 112 6.13 -1.94 2.77
CA TYR A 112 7.51 -1.84 3.23
C TYR A 112 7.68 -1.58 4.74
N TYR A 113 6.60 -1.56 5.52
CA TYR A 113 6.71 -1.38 6.97
C TYR A 113 7.67 -2.41 7.58
N ARG A 114 8.70 -1.92 8.30
CA ARG A 114 9.81 -2.69 8.88
C ARG A 114 10.68 -3.49 7.88
N PHE A 115 10.45 -3.38 6.58
CA PHE A 115 11.21 -4.10 5.56
C PHE A 115 12.65 -3.59 5.44
N GLY A 116 12.92 -2.33 5.81
CA GLY A 116 14.25 -1.71 5.74
C GLY A 116 15.35 -2.44 6.53
N GLN A 117 14.97 -3.29 7.49
CA GLN A 117 15.87 -4.08 8.33
C GLN A 117 15.96 -5.56 7.90
N VAL A 118 15.21 -5.98 6.88
CA VAL A 118 15.12 -7.37 6.44
C VAL A 118 16.20 -7.68 5.40
N TYR A 119 16.96 -8.75 5.63
CA TYR A 119 17.90 -9.31 4.66
C TYR A 119 17.19 -10.34 3.79
N SER A 120 16.66 -9.90 2.65
CA SER A 120 15.88 -10.73 1.72
C SER A 120 16.75 -11.55 0.76
N GLU A 121 17.97 -11.09 0.44
CA GLU A 121 18.88 -11.71 -0.53
C GLU A 121 20.34 -11.63 -0.05
N GLY A 122 21.07 -12.73 -0.17
CA GLY A 122 22.48 -12.81 0.21
C GLY A 122 23.36 -11.87 -0.63
N GLY A 123 24.24 -11.11 0.02
CA GLY A 123 25.13 -10.15 -0.65
C GLY A 123 24.47 -8.83 -1.05
N LYS A 124 23.21 -8.60 -0.67
CA LYS A 124 22.48 -7.34 -0.85
C LYS A 124 22.31 -6.60 0.48
N PRO A 125 22.14 -5.27 0.47
CA PRO A 125 21.82 -4.52 1.69
C PRO A 125 20.45 -4.92 2.25
N PRO A 126 20.17 -4.65 3.55
CA PRO A 126 18.85 -4.86 4.11
C PRO A 126 17.83 -3.92 3.45
N GLY A 127 16.57 -4.37 3.32
CA GLY A 127 15.53 -3.65 2.58
C GLY A 127 15.67 -3.75 1.06
N TYR A 128 16.28 -4.82 0.55
CA TYR A 128 16.37 -5.08 -0.88
C TYR A 128 15.10 -5.80 -1.38
N ASP A 129 14.30 -5.17 -2.24
CA ASP A 129 13.15 -5.81 -2.88
C ASP A 129 13.63 -6.70 -4.04
N ARG A 130 13.43 -8.03 -3.93
CA ARG A 130 13.84 -9.01 -4.94
C ARG A 130 13.02 -8.97 -6.22
N VAL A 131 11.79 -8.45 -6.19
CA VAL A 131 10.94 -8.27 -7.38
C VAL A 131 11.41 -7.07 -8.20
N ARG A 132 11.78 -5.96 -7.53
CA ARG A 132 12.25 -4.74 -8.21
C ARG A 132 13.75 -4.70 -8.44
N GLY A 133 14.50 -5.56 -7.75
CA GLY A 133 15.96 -5.56 -7.81
C GLY A 133 16.59 -4.28 -7.26
N ALA A 134 15.96 -3.68 -6.24
CA ALA A 134 16.33 -2.36 -5.73
C ALA A 134 16.27 -2.29 -4.19
N GLU A 135 17.14 -1.50 -3.60
CA GLU A 135 17.06 -1.11 -2.19
C GLU A 135 15.98 -0.05 -2.01
N ILE A 136 15.08 -0.23 -1.04
CA ILE A 136 13.96 0.68 -0.83
C ILE A 136 14.43 2.09 -0.44
N GLY A 137 13.70 3.11 -0.89
CA GLY A 137 14.01 4.51 -0.63
C GLY A 137 13.81 4.93 0.83
N ASN A 138 12.68 4.56 1.43
CA ASN A 138 12.36 4.89 2.82
C ASN A 138 12.45 3.63 3.68
N LYS A 139 13.43 3.57 4.57
CA LYS A 139 13.68 2.41 5.45
C LYS A 139 13.04 2.52 6.82
N ASP A 140 13.04 3.73 7.37
CA ASP A 140 12.66 3.99 8.76
C ASP A 140 11.44 4.93 8.77
N PHE A 141 10.27 4.34 8.93
CA PHE A 141 9.02 5.06 9.10
C PHE A 141 8.07 4.25 9.98
N GLU A 142 7.15 4.95 10.64
CA GLU A 142 6.07 4.34 11.41
C GLU A 142 4.72 4.49 10.70
N LEU A 143 3.78 3.66 11.13
CA LEU A 143 2.37 3.76 10.76
C LEU A 143 1.60 4.44 11.90
N ASP A 144 1.12 5.64 11.64
CA ASP A 144 0.40 6.48 12.59
C ASP A 144 -1.04 6.00 12.77
N VAL A 145 -1.70 5.57 11.70
CA VAL A 145 -3.14 5.24 11.68
C VAL A 145 -3.41 3.75 11.51
N LEU A 146 -2.38 2.96 11.21
CA LEU A 146 -2.46 1.51 11.06
C LEU A 146 -1.59 0.81 12.11
N GLU A 147 -2.03 -0.37 12.55
CA GLU A 147 -1.23 -1.30 13.35
C GLU A 147 -1.06 -2.63 12.59
N GLU A 148 0.15 -3.19 12.57
CA GLU A 148 0.39 -4.51 11.98
C GLU A 148 -0.33 -5.57 12.82
N ALA A 149 -1.33 -6.23 12.23
CA ALA A 149 -2.14 -7.25 12.89
C ALA A 149 -1.60 -8.66 12.63
N TYR A 150 -1.10 -8.90 11.41
CA TYR A 150 -0.52 -10.19 11.02
C TYR A 150 0.37 -10.04 9.78
N THR A 151 1.51 -10.71 9.77
CA THR A 151 2.37 -10.85 8.59
C THR A 151 2.76 -12.33 8.47
N THR A 152 2.64 -12.90 7.26
CA THR A 152 3.02 -14.31 7.04
C THR A 152 4.53 -14.51 7.20
N GLU A 153 4.96 -15.76 7.43
CA GLU A 153 6.38 -16.12 7.62
C GLU A 153 7.29 -15.59 6.51
N HIS A 154 6.83 -15.66 5.25
CA HIS A 154 7.56 -15.17 4.08
C HIS A 154 7.08 -13.79 3.60
N TRP A 155 6.33 -13.07 4.44
CA TRP A 155 5.83 -11.71 4.23
C TRP A 155 4.97 -11.51 2.98
N LEU A 156 4.50 -12.60 2.36
CA LEU A 156 3.67 -12.57 1.16
C LEU A 156 2.33 -11.87 1.39
N VAL A 157 1.75 -12.04 2.59
CA VAL A 157 0.48 -11.44 2.99
C VAL A 157 0.70 -10.66 4.26
N ARG A 158 0.28 -9.39 4.25
CA ARG A 158 0.34 -8.48 5.41
C ARG A 158 -1.04 -7.93 5.67
N ILE A 159 -1.45 -7.95 6.94
CA ILE A 159 -2.76 -7.50 7.40
C ILE A 159 -2.52 -6.41 8.45
N TYR A 160 -3.13 -5.27 8.20
CA TYR A 160 -3.11 -4.11 9.06
C TYR A 160 -4.50 -3.86 9.64
N LYS A 161 -4.57 -3.46 10.90
CA LYS A 161 -5.80 -2.98 11.53
C LYS A 161 -5.81 -1.46 11.53
N VAL A 162 -6.95 -0.88 11.19
CA VAL A 162 -7.16 0.57 11.26
C VAL A 162 -7.33 0.96 12.72
N LYS A 163 -6.48 1.86 13.21
CA LYS A 163 -6.58 2.36 14.59
C LYS A 163 -7.89 3.12 14.76
N GLN A 164 -8.47 3.01 15.95
CA GLN A 164 -9.61 3.85 16.31
C GLN A 164 -9.14 5.27 16.64
N LEU A 165 -10.05 6.24 16.54
CA LEU A 165 -9.78 7.61 16.96
C LEU A 165 -9.20 7.60 18.37
N ARG A 166 -8.06 8.26 18.58
CA ARG A 166 -7.61 8.59 19.94
C ARG A 166 -8.75 9.35 20.60
N ASN A 167 -9.39 8.74 21.60
CA ASN A 167 -10.32 9.45 22.48
C ASN A 167 -9.57 10.68 23.03
N ARG A 168 -9.98 11.88 22.62
CA ARG A 168 -9.60 13.12 23.29
C ARG A 168 -10.33 13.14 24.64
N GLY A 169 -9.78 12.47 25.64
CA GLY A 169 -10.43 12.33 26.94
C GLY A 169 -9.57 11.61 27.98
N SER A 170 -8.51 12.28 28.43
CA SER A 170 -7.94 12.16 29.78
C SER A 170 -7.44 13.52 30.20
#